data_AF-Q6L1L1-F1
#
_entry.id   AF-Q6L1L1-F1
#
_cell.length_a   1.000
_cell.length_b   1.000
_cell.length_c   1.000
_cell.angle_alpha   90.00
_cell.angle_beta   90.00
_cell.angle_gamma   90.00
#
_symmetry.space_group_name_H-M   'P 1'
#
loop_
_entity.id
_entity.type
_entity.pdbx_description
1 polymer ?
#
loop_
_entity_poly.entity_id
_entity_poly.type
_entity_poly.pdbx_seq_one_letter_code
_entity_poly.pdbx_strand_id
1 'polypeptide(L)'
;MTLSDYEILYGVNLSRYGEVMTPPPTYIEAVKYADENDIEIEPLDMNEELYEREYSNSIKTFDLIMHSLRKRRIKNKIFRADSAEEFVDLWNSYVDLHGFKRLYMKRLDYIRTGIDNALKNSDKRIMIIIDYDFYKDIRKYYI
;
A
#
# COMPACT_ATOMS: atom_id res chain seq x y z
N MET A 1 -8.46 12.60 -8.52
CA MET A 1 -8.37 11.12 -8.50
C MET A 1 -9.70 10.59 -7.95
N THR A 2 -10.41 9.75 -8.69
CA THR A 2 -11.64 9.10 -8.20
C THR A 2 -11.25 7.77 -7.56
N LEU A 3 -11.56 7.59 -6.27
CA LEU A 3 -11.33 6.34 -5.56
C LEU A 3 -12.08 5.19 -6.26
N SER A 4 -11.42 4.06 -6.40
CA SER A 4 -12.07 2.82 -6.82
C SER A 4 -13.04 2.34 -5.75
N ASP A 5 -14.06 1.60 -6.17
CA ASP A 5 -15.01 1.01 -5.22
C ASP A 5 -14.35 0.08 -4.19
N TYR A 6 -13.19 -0.50 -4.52
CA TYR A 6 -12.41 -1.30 -3.56
C TYR A 6 -11.79 -0.44 -2.48
N GLU A 7 -11.19 0.71 -2.84
CA GLU A 7 -10.63 1.66 -1.88
C GLU A 7 -11.73 2.27 -0.99
N ILE A 8 -12.90 2.55 -1.56
CA ILE A 8 -14.07 3.00 -0.78
C ILE A 8 -14.50 1.92 0.21
N LEU A 9 -14.67 0.68 -0.23
CA LEU A 9 -15.05 -0.43 0.66
C LEU A 9 -13.98 -0.70 1.72
N TYR A 10 -12.71 -0.59 1.37
CA TYR A 10 -11.58 -0.71 2.29
C TYR A 10 -11.66 0.39 3.37
N GLY A 11 -11.74 1.66 2.96
CA GLY A 11 -11.81 2.79 3.88
C GLY A 11 -13.01 2.74 4.81
N VAL A 12 -14.20 2.35 4.31
CA VAL A 12 -15.41 2.20 5.13
C VAL A 12 -15.29 1.09 6.18
N ASN A 13 -14.60 -0.01 5.87
CA ASN A 13 -14.39 -1.07 6.86
C ASN A 13 -13.25 -0.72 7.83
N LEU A 14 -12.19 -0.07 7.35
CA LEU A 14 -11.06 0.39 8.16
C LEU A 14 -11.49 1.49 9.15
N SER A 15 -12.49 2.31 8.81
CA SER A 15 -12.98 3.40 9.66
C SER A 15 -13.61 2.93 10.98
N ARG A 16 -13.78 1.62 11.16
CA ARG A 16 -14.21 1.01 12.43
C ARG A 16 -13.10 1.03 13.48
N TYR A 17 -11.84 1.17 13.06
CA TYR A 17 -10.66 1.13 13.92
C TYR A 17 -10.02 2.52 14.12
N GLY A 18 -10.52 3.55 13.44
CA GLY A 18 -10.00 4.91 13.52
C GLY A 18 -10.52 5.81 12.41
N GLU A 19 -10.09 7.06 12.41
CA GLU A 19 -10.40 8.00 11.32
C GLU A 19 -9.62 7.61 10.05
N VAL A 20 -10.32 7.59 8.91
CA VAL A 20 -9.74 7.26 7.61
C VAL A 20 -9.90 8.46 6.69
N MET A 21 -8.78 8.94 6.15
CA MET A 21 -8.74 10.07 5.21
C MET A 21 -7.92 9.71 3.97
N THR A 22 -8.20 10.40 2.88
CA THR A 22 -7.40 10.31 1.65
C THR A 22 -7.02 11.73 1.20
N PRO A 23 -5.73 12.07 1.12
CA PRO A 23 -4.58 11.22 1.44
C PRO A 23 -4.44 10.97 2.96
N PRO A 24 -3.73 9.91 3.37
CA PRO A 24 -3.49 9.61 4.78
C PRO A 24 -2.86 10.80 5.54
N PRO A 25 -3.35 11.17 6.73
CA PRO A 25 -2.82 12.31 7.49
C PRO A 25 -1.34 12.15 7.82
N THR A 26 -0.88 10.91 8.05
CA THR A 26 0.52 10.60 8.32
C THR A 26 1.46 11.10 7.21
N TYR A 27 1.08 10.96 5.94
CA TYR A 27 1.90 11.45 4.82
C TYR A 27 1.86 12.96 4.71
N ILE A 28 0.69 13.59 4.94
CA ILE A 28 0.56 15.05 4.95
C ILE A 28 1.48 15.64 6.02
N GLU A 29 1.39 15.14 7.25
CA GLU A 29 2.16 15.66 8.38
C GLU A 29 3.66 15.36 8.25
N ALA A 30 4.03 14.20 7.70
CA ALA A 30 5.44 13.90 7.41
C ALA A 30 6.06 14.87 6.41
N VAL A 31 5.35 15.17 5.31
CA VAL A 31 5.82 16.12 4.30
C VAL A 31 5.93 17.53 4.88
N LYS A 32 4.91 18.00 5.62
CA LYS A 32 4.96 19.30 6.30
C LYS A 32 6.12 19.40 7.28
N TYR A 33 6.27 18.39 8.15
CA TYR A 33 7.35 18.38 9.14
C TYR A 33 8.73 18.43 8.48
N ALA A 34 8.91 17.68 7.39
CA ALA A 34 10.18 17.67 6.68
C ALA A 34 10.47 19.02 5.98
N ASP A 35 9.47 19.65 5.36
CA ASP A 35 9.58 20.99 4.76
C ASP A 35 9.94 22.06 5.82
N GLU A 36 9.24 22.05 6.96
CA GLU A 36 9.47 22.98 8.07
C GLU A 36 10.86 22.84 8.72
N ASN A 37 11.51 21.68 8.58
CA ASN A 37 12.79 21.36 9.22
C ASN A 37 13.94 21.13 8.23
N ASP A 38 13.75 21.44 6.93
CA ASP A 38 14.76 21.23 5.88
C ASP A 38 15.29 19.77 5.84
N ILE A 39 14.37 18.81 5.98
CA ILE A 39 14.66 17.38 5.91
C ILE A 39 14.40 16.89 4.49
N GLU A 40 15.39 16.24 3.91
CA GLU A 40 15.30 15.61 2.59
C GLU A 40 14.25 14.48 2.58
N ILE A 41 13.35 14.53 1.59
CA ILE A 41 12.32 13.51 1.36
C ILE A 41 12.60 12.82 0.03
N GLU A 42 12.64 11.50 0.05
CA GLU A 42 12.69 10.69 -1.16
C GLU A 42 11.39 9.88 -1.31
N PRO A 43 10.76 9.86 -2.50
CA PRO A 43 9.62 8.99 -2.76
C PRO A 43 10.07 7.53 -2.76
N LEU A 44 9.33 6.70 -2.03
CA LEU A 44 9.73 5.32 -1.76
C LEU A 44 9.23 4.31 -2.80
N ASP A 45 8.07 4.57 -3.41
CA ASP A 45 7.40 3.63 -4.31
C ASP A 45 7.43 4.12 -5.77
N MET A 46 6.97 3.27 -6.68
CA MET A 46 6.85 3.54 -8.11
C MET A 46 6.06 4.83 -8.36
N ASN A 47 6.54 5.63 -9.30
CA ASN A 47 5.72 6.70 -9.87
C ASN A 47 4.55 6.12 -10.69
N GLU A 48 3.61 6.99 -11.04
CA GLU A 48 2.38 6.60 -11.74
C GLU A 48 2.65 5.87 -13.07
N GLU A 49 3.58 6.38 -13.90
CA GLU A 49 3.91 5.77 -15.20
C GLU A 49 4.46 4.34 -15.04
N LEU A 50 5.39 4.13 -14.12
CA LEU A 50 5.96 2.80 -13.86
C LEU A 50 4.89 1.87 -13.28
N TYR A 51 4.07 2.37 -12.35
CA TYR A 51 2.98 1.61 -11.78
C TYR A 51 1.98 1.14 -12.84
N GLU A 52 1.52 2.02 -13.73
CA GLU A 52 0.58 1.69 -14.81
C GLU A 52 1.13 0.64 -15.78
N ARG A 53 2.42 0.76 -16.11
CA ARG A 53 3.14 -0.22 -16.93
C ARG A 53 3.17 -1.58 -16.26
N GLU A 54 3.56 -1.61 -14.98
CA GLU A 54 3.64 -2.87 -14.22
C GLU A 54 2.27 -3.48 -13.95
N TYR A 55 1.25 -2.66 -13.76
CA TYR A 55 -0.15 -3.07 -13.67
C TYR A 55 -0.57 -3.77 -14.96
N SER A 56 -0.34 -3.15 -16.12
CA SER A 56 -0.70 -3.72 -17.43
C SER A 56 0.03 -5.05 -17.71
N ASN A 57 1.28 -5.16 -17.28
CA ASN A 57 2.05 -6.41 -17.38
C ASN A 57 1.58 -7.50 -16.41
N SER A 58 0.97 -7.11 -15.29
CA SER A 58 0.64 -8.01 -14.18
C SER A 58 -0.82 -8.44 -14.16
N ILE A 59 -1.75 -7.61 -14.59
CA ILE A 59 -3.18 -7.90 -14.46
C ILE A 59 -3.73 -8.43 -15.78
N LYS A 60 -4.17 -9.69 -15.81
CA LYS A 60 -4.79 -10.30 -16.99
C LYS A 60 -6.31 -10.09 -16.95
N THR A 61 -6.96 -10.24 -18.11
CA THR A 61 -8.42 -10.13 -18.23
C THR A 61 -9.17 -11.04 -17.24
N PHE A 62 -8.68 -12.26 -17.01
CA PHE A 62 -9.29 -13.17 -16.05
C PHE A 62 -9.19 -12.66 -14.61
N ASP A 63 -8.09 -12.00 -14.23
CA ASP A 63 -7.97 -11.35 -12.92
C ASP A 63 -9.04 -10.26 -12.77
N LEU A 64 -9.29 -9.45 -13.81
CA LEU A 64 -10.32 -8.40 -13.78
C LEU A 64 -11.75 -8.97 -13.60
N ILE A 65 -12.06 -10.08 -14.27
CA ILE A 65 -13.35 -10.76 -14.14
C ILE A 65 -13.51 -11.29 -12.71
N MET A 66 -12.50 -11.99 -12.20
CA MET A 66 -12.52 -12.53 -10.84
C MET A 66 -12.59 -11.42 -9.78
N HIS A 67 -11.91 -10.30 -10.01
CA HIS A 67 -11.96 -9.11 -9.16
C HIS A 67 -13.39 -8.58 -9.08
N SER A 68 -14.07 -8.41 -10.21
CA SER A 68 -15.46 -7.97 -10.27
C SER A 68 -16.42 -8.92 -9.52
N LEU A 69 -16.22 -10.23 -9.62
CA LEU A 69 -17.03 -11.23 -8.90
C LEU A 69 -16.79 -11.20 -7.39
N ARG A 70 -15.53 -11.07 -6.96
CA ARG A 70 -15.16 -10.99 -5.53
C ARG A 70 -15.68 -9.72 -4.88
N LYS A 71 -15.63 -8.58 -5.58
CA LYS A 71 -16.19 -7.30 -5.12
C LYS A 71 -17.63 -7.43 -4.66
N ARG A 72 -18.47 -8.10 -5.45
CA ARG A 72 -19.88 -8.34 -5.12
C ARG A 72 -20.04 -9.16 -3.83
N ARG A 73 -19.14 -10.10 -3.56
CA ARG A 73 -19.14 -10.91 -2.32
C ARG A 73 -18.67 -10.09 -1.12
N ILE A 74 -17.65 -9.25 -1.31
CA ILE A 74 -17.05 -8.44 -0.24
C ILE A 74 -17.99 -7.34 0.23
N LYS A 75 -18.79 -6.75 -0.68
CA LYS A 75 -19.75 -5.69 -0.34
C LYS A 75 -20.67 -6.02 0.85
N ASN A 76 -21.04 -7.29 1.00
CA ASN A 76 -21.94 -7.76 2.07
C ASN A 76 -21.19 -8.52 3.19
N LYS A 77 -19.86 -8.54 3.15
CA LYS A 77 -19.06 -9.30 4.11
C LYS A 77 -18.85 -8.49 5.38
N ILE A 78 -18.98 -9.16 6.52
CA ILE A 78 -18.56 -8.64 7.81
C ILE A 78 -17.13 -9.14 8.06
N PHE A 79 -16.17 -8.22 8.08
CA PHE A 79 -14.82 -8.50 8.55
C PHE A 79 -14.83 -8.46 10.08
N ARG A 80 -14.50 -9.59 10.71
CA ARG A 80 -14.31 -9.70 12.15
C ARG A 80 -12.80 -9.70 12.37
N ALA A 81 -12.28 -8.58 12.83
CA ALA A 81 -10.88 -8.38 13.20
C ALA A 81 -10.87 -7.53 14.47
N ASP A 82 -9.92 -7.78 15.35
CA ASP A 82 -9.80 -7.12 16.64
C ASP A 82 -8.95 -5.85 16.56
N SER A 83 -8.22 -5.66 15.44
CA SER A 83 -7.42 -4.46 15.16
C SER A 83 -7.44 -4.05 13.68
N ALA A 84 -6.94 -2.84 13.40
CA ALA A 84 -6.78 -2.34 12.03
C ALA A 84 -5.84 -3.25 11.22
N GLU A 85 -4.72 -3.66 11.84
CA GLU A 85 -3.73 -4.55 11.25
C GLU A 85 -4.31 -5.90 10.83
N GLU A 86 -5.07 -6.54 11.73
CA GLU A 86 -5.73 -7.81 11.43
C GLU A 86 -6.79 -7.64 10.33
N PHE A 87 -7.49 -6.50 10.31
CA PHE A 87 -8.40 -6.18 9.22
C PHE A 87 -7.67 -6.08 7.86
N VAL A 88 -6.51 -5.43 7.80
CA VAL A 88 -5.71 -5.34 6.55
C VAL A 88 -5.29 -6.73 6.08
N ASP A 89 -4.78 -7.57 6.97
CA ASP A 89 -4.42 -8.96 6.64
C ASP A 89 -5.61 -9.75 6.10
N LEU A 90 -6.75 -9.63 6.79
CA LEU A 90 -7.97 -10.32 6.40
C LEU A 90 -8.43 -9.81 5.04
N TRP A 91 -8.46 -8.50 4.82
CA TRP A 91 -8.81 -7.88 3.54
C TRP A 91 -7.96 -8.44 2.39
N ASN A 92 -6.63 -8.41 2.53
CA ASN A 92 -5.69 -8.92 1.53
C ASN A 92 -5.96 -10.39 1.19
N SER A 93 -6.29 -11.23 2.17
CA SER A 93 -6.66 -12.63 1.91
C SER A 93 -7.88 -12.80 0.97
N TYR A 94 -8.80 -11.82 0.94
CA TYR A 94 -9.97 -11.85 0.06
C TYR A 94 -9.73 -11.17 -1.30
N VAL A 95 -9.00 -10.06 -1.34
CA VAL A 95 -8.83 -9.27 -2.56
C VAL A 95 -7.68 -9.77 -3.43
N ASP A 96 -6.69 -10.43 -2.83
CA ASP A 96 -5.51 -10.86 -3.56
C ASP A 96 -5.82 -11.94 -4.61
N LEU A 97 -5.65 -11.54 -5.86
CA LEU A 97 -5.63 -12.41 -7.03
C LEU A 97 -4.18 -12.52 -7.54
N HIS A 98 -3.89 -13.55 -8.34
CA HIS A 98 -2.53 -13.81 -8.82
C HIS A 98 -1.90 -12.62 -9.54
N GLY A 99 -2.67 -11.90 -10.37
CA GLY A 99 -2.17 -10.68 -11.01
C GLY A 99 -1.81 -9.59 -10.00
N PHE A 100 -2.68 -9.33 -9.03
CA PHE A 100 -2.48 -8.28 -8.02
C PHE A 100 -1.34 -8.62 -7.06
N LYS A 101 -1.20 -9.88 -6.65
CA LYS A 101 -0.03 -10.34 -5.90
C LYS A 101 1.26 -10.13 -6.67
N ARG A 102 1.27 -10.37 -7.98
CA ARG A 102 2.45 -10.14 -8.82
C ARG A 102 2.81 -8.66 -8.86
N LEU A 103 1.83 -7.77 -9.01
CA LEU A 103 2.05 -6.32 -8.95
C LEU A 103 2.58 -5.87 -7.58
N TYR A 104 1.98 -6.38 -6.50
CA TYR A 104 2.45 -6.13 -5.13
C TYR A 104 3.92 -6.51 -4.95
N MET A 105 4.32 -7.71 -5.39
CA MET A 105 5.72 -8.14 -5.29
C MET A 105 6.68 -7.25 -6.08
N LYS A 106 6.25 -6.71 -7.23
CA LYS A 106 7.07 -5.76 -8.00
C LYS A 106 7.23 -4.42 -7.27
N ARG A 107 6.16 -3.90 -6.67
CA ARG A 107 6.23 -2.70 -5.82
C ARG A 107 7.15 -2.92 -4.62
N LEU A 108 6.99 -4.04 -3.93
CA LEU A 108 7.82 -4.39 -2.78
C LEU A 108 9.32 -4.48 -3.17
N ASP A 109 9.65 -5.08 -4.31
CA ASP A 109 11.03 -5.15 -4.80
C ASP A 109 11.60 -3.78 -5.17
N TYR A 110 10.79 -2.91 -5.78
CA TYR A 110 11.16 -1.53 -6.09
C TYR A 110 11.46 -0.73 -4.82
N ILE A 111 10.53 -0.77 -3.85
CA ILE A 111 10.67 -0.13 -2.54
C ILE A 111 11.94 -0.59 -1.84
N ARG A 112 12.18 -1.92 -1.78
CA ARG A 112 13.37 -2.49 -1.16
C ARG A 112 14.65 -2.01 -1.85
N THR A 113 14.67 -2.01 -3.17
CA THR A 113 15.83 -1.53 -3.93
C THR A 113 16.08 -0.05 -3.67
N GLY A 114 15.03 0.76 -3.55
CA GLY A 114 15.12 2.17 -3.15
C GLY A 114 15.76 2.34 -1.78
N ILE A 115 15.29 1.60 -0.77
CA ILE A 115 15.85 1.63 0.59
C ILE A 115 17.33 1.22 0.58
N ASP A 116 17.67 0.13 -0.10
CA ASP A 116 19.06 -0.36 -0.20
C ASP A 116 19.98 0.68 -0.83
N ASN A 117 19.50 1.39 -1.84
CA ASN A 117 20.27 2.46 -2.48
C ASN A 117 20.43 3.67 -1.56
N ALA A 118 19.38 4.10 -0.88
CA ALA A 118 19.43 5.20 0.08
C ALA A 118 20.42 4.90 1.22
N LEU A 119 20.39 3.67 1.76
CA LEU A 119 21.33 3.22 2.80
C LEU A 119 22.78 3.13 2.31
N LYS A 120 23.02 2.74 1.05
CA LYS A 120 24.38 2.68 0.49
C LYS A 120 24.98 4.05 0.20
N ASN A 121 24.13 5.03 -0.14
CA ASN A 121 24.55 6.35 -0.59
C ASN A 121 24.56 7.40 0.52
N SER A 122 24.20 7.03 1.76
CA SER A 122 24.06 7.96 2.87
C SER A 122 24.55 7.36 4.18
N ASP A 123 25.36 8.12 4.91
CA ASP A 123 25.75 7.81 6.30
C ASP A 123 24.72 8.34 7.32
N LYS A 124 23.60 8.93 6.86
CA LYS A 124 22.57 9.51 7.73
C LYS A 124 21.62 8.44 8.26
N ARG A 125 20.96 8.73 9.38
CA ARG A 125 19.83 7.94 9.87
C ARG A 125 18.61 8.19 8.97
N ILE A 126 18.00 7.12 8.47
CA ILE A 126 16.85 7.17 7.57
C ILE A 126 15.59 6.77 8.34
N MET A 127 14.53 7.57 8.22
CA MET A 127 13.19 7.22 8.70
C MET A 127 12.34 6.81 7.50
N ILE A 128 11.70 5.64 7.59
CA ILE A 128 10.85 5.11 6.53
C ILE A 128 9.40 5.20 7.01
N ILE A 129 8.56 5.88 6.22
CA ILE A 129 7.12 5.96 6.43
C ILE A 129 6.45 5.23 5.28
N ILE A 130 5.69 4.18 5.59
CA ILE A 130 5.14 3.27 4.61
C ILE A 130 3.81 2.68 5.10
N ASP A 131 2.93 2.34 4.17
CA ASP A 131 1.66 1.67 4.49
C ASP A 131 1.88 0.32 5.15
N TYR A 132 0.94 -0.06 6.00
CA TYR A 132 0.98 -1.31 6.76
C TYR A 132 1.10 -2.55 5.86
N ASP A 133 0.50 -2.52 4.68
CA ASP A 133 0.57 -3.57 3.67
C ASP A 133 2.02 -3.99 3.37
N PHE A 134 2.94 -3.02 3.24
CA PHE A 134 4.35 -3.28 2.96
C PHE A 134 5.20 -3.41 4.23
N TYR A 135 4.78 -2.75 5.32
CA TYR A 135 5.54 -2.67 6.57
C TYR A 135 6.03 -4.04 7.04
N LYS A 136 5.16 -5.05 7.04
CA LYS A 136 5.51 -6.40 7.50
C LYS A 136 6.64 -7.02 6.69
N ASP A 137 6.57 -6.89 5.38
CA ASP A 137 7.53 -7.52 4.50
C ASP A 137 8.85 -6.76 4.52
N ILE A 138 8.82 -5.42 4.46
CA ILE A 138 10.01 -4.58 4.62
C ILE A 138 10.70 -4.83 5.95
N ARG A 139 9.95 -4.86 7.07
CA ARG A 139 10.54 -5.10 8.40
C ARG A 139 11.35 -6.40 8.44
N LYS A 140 10.85 -7.49 7.87
CA LYS A 140 11.56 -8.80 7.84
C LYS A 140 12.91 -8.75 7.10
N TYR A 141 13.10 -7.81 6.18
CA TYR A 141 14.35 -7.68 5.43
C TYR A 141 15.42 -6.91 6.21
N TYR A 142 15.03 -5.99 7.10
CA TYR A 142 15.96 -5.04 7.74
C TYR A 142 16.08 -5.17 9.26
N ILE A 143 15.20 -5.93 9.93
CA ILE A 143 15.18 -6.17 11.39
C ILE A 143 15.07 -7.66 11.67
#